data_AF-A0A7X6YCX7-F1
#
_entry.id   AF-A0A7X6YCX7-F1
#
_cell.length_a   1.000
_cell.length_b   1.000
_cell.length_c   1.000
_cell.angle_alpha   90.00
_cell.angle_beta   90.00
_cell.angle_gamma   90.00
#
_symmetry.space_group_name_H-M   'P 1'
#
loop_
_entity.id
_entity.type
_entity.pdbx_description
1 polymer ?
#
loop_
_entity_poly.entity_id
_entity_poly.type
_entity_poly.pdbx_seq_one_letter_code
_entity_poly.pdbx_strand_id
1 'polypeptide(L)'
;MIPAGCLLGGFHLTSPVLWAAPAPQLAAPVTTYAFGWRDAAETVTNRFVLRNRGDADLHLTEIRTSCGCTRAEPGTRVIPPGGETSLDVHLSLRGLQGHQRKSVSVLSNDPHTPNLTLWIEGEARAAVGLEPPACSFGRVNPHEPPAPITVRLNGYETAITITEAASDHPAFAVAVQPDGRSLTVQPPVLADPGAYRGRVTVTLSTPQRGPLVLPVYAWRDDLLRIHPATLVYGADHGSATALPRLVIVRSGTAPRFRVTGVRLEGARGDATFQTRPDGSVHIRVQGVETAPFAPDAALIIDTDLPEKSAWRVPLKRESARSRQP
;
A
#
# COMPACT_ATOMS: atom_id res chain seq x y z
N MET A 1 -80.55 33.39 58.40
CA MET A 1 -79.76 32.14 58.53
C MET A 1 -79.29 31.74 57.14
N ILE A 2 -77.97 31.70 56.93
CA ILE A 2 -77.29 31.32 55.67
C ILE A 2 -77.03 29.80 55.70
N PRO A 3 -77.07 29.11 54.54
CA PRO A 3 -75.86 28.41 54.03
C PRO A 3 -75.73 28.64 52.51
N ALA A 4 -74.58 28.97 51.89
CA ALA A 4 -73.23 28.41 51.90
C ALA A 4 -73.13 26.98 51.32
N GLY A 5 -72.52 26.84 50.14
CA GLY A 5 -72.19 25.53 49.55
C GLY A 5 -71.71 25.58 48.10
N CYS A 6 -70.51 26.12 47.86
CA CYS A 6 -69.75 25.94 46.61
C CYS A 6 -69.33 24.46 46.46
N LEU A 7 -69.66 23.84 45.33
CA LEU A 7 -69.08 22.56 44.90
C LEU A 7 -68.01 22.84 43.82
N LEU A 8 -66.75 22.86 44.24
CA LEU A 8 -65.59 22.82 43.34
C LEU A 8 -65.27 21.35 43.06
N GLY A 9 -65.53 20.90 41.83
CA GLY A 9 -65.15 19.58 41.35
C GLY A 9 -63.63 19.48 41.20
N GLY A 10 -63.01 18.60 41.99
CA GLY A 10 -61.59 18.27 41.87
C GLY A 10 -61.34 17.40 40.64
N PHE A 11 -60.62 17.94 39.66
CA PHE A 11 -60.00 17.15 38.60
C PHE A 11 -58.78 16.42 39.17
N HIS A 12 -58.87 15.10 39.31
CA HIS A 12 -57.71 14.26 39.58
C HIS A 12 -56.88 14.15 38.29
N LEU A 13 -55.71 14.80 38.28
CA LEU A 13 -54.67 14.56 37.28
C LEU A 13 -54.02 13.20 37.56
N THR A 14 -54.56 12.15 36.96
CA THR A 14 -53.85 10.86 36.86
C THR A 14 -52.82 11.01 35.74
N SER A 15 -51.56 11.27 36.08
CA SER A 15 -50.46 11.17 35.12
C SER A 15 -50.44 9.76 34.54
N PRO A 16 -50.58 9.58 33.22
CA PRO A 16 -50.46 8.26 32.61
C PRO A 16 -49.04 7.76 32.84
N VAL A 17 -48.92 6.57 33.42
CA VAL A 17 -47.66 5.83 33.46
C VAL A 17 -47.37 5.42 32.02
N LEU A 18 -46.44 6.12 31.36
CA LEU A 18 -45.89 5.66 30.09
C LEU A 18 -45.09 4.39 30.36
N TRP A 19 -45.65 3.23 30.02
CA TRP A 19 -44.85 2.02 29.89
C TRP A 19 -43.90 2.21 28.72
N ALA A 20 -42.60 2.11 29.00
CA ALA A 20 -41.60 2.01 27.95
C ALA A 20 -41.89 0.74 27.12
N ALA A 21 -41.87 0.87 25.79
CA ALA A 21 -42.00 -0.28 24.91
C ALA A 21 -40.82 -1.24 25.12
N PRO A 22 -41.05 -2.57 25.05
CA PRO A 22 -39.97 -3.53 25.22
C PRO A 22 -38.91 -3.32 24.13
N ALA A 23 -37.65 -3.28 24.55
CA ALA A 23 -36.51 -2.96 23.71
C ALA A 23 -35.32 -3.89 24.04
N PRO A 24 -34.61 -4.39 23.02
CA PRO A 24 -33.40 -5.16 23.25
C PRO A 24 -32.28 -4.25 23.75
N GLN A 25 -31.37 -4.81 24.55
CA GLN A 25 -30.21 -4.07 25.05
C GLN A 25 -28.94 -4.92 24.97
N LEU A 26 -28.07 -4.61 24.02
CA LEU A 26 -26.80 -5.29 23.83
C LEU A 26 -25.79 -4.85 24.89
N ALA A 27 -25.21 -5.81 25.60
CA ALA A 27 -24.12 -5.58 26.54
C ALA A 27 -23.02 -6.63 26.39
N ALA A 28 -21.76 -6.20 26.51
CA ALA A 28 -20.62 -7.09 26.69
C ALA A 28 -19.91 -6.75 28.01
N PRO A 29 -19.76 -7.70 28.95
CA PRO A 29 -19.07 -7.43 30.21
C PRO A 29 -17.60 -7.01 30.03
N VAL A 30 -16.95 -7.50 28.98
CA VAL A 30 -15.58 -7.16 28.60
C VAL A 30 -15.59 -6.78 27.13
N THR A 31 -15.07 -5.59 26.82
CA THR A 31 -15.00 -5.08 25.44
C THR A 31 -13.59 -5.11 24.86
N THR A 32 -12.57 -5.39 25.68
CA THR A 32 -11.17 -5.41 25.25
C THR A 32 -10.50 -6.68 25.75
N TYR A 33 -9.88 -7.42 24.84
CA TYR A 33 -9.00 -8.53 25.17
C TYR A 33 -7.55 -8.15 24.87
N ALA A 34 -6.74 -8.04 25.92
CA ALA A 34 -5.31 -7.82 25.82
C ALA A 34 -4.58 -9.17 25.83
N PHE A 35 -4.00 -9.58 24.70
CA PHE A 35 -3.31 -10.87 24.59
C PHE A 35 -1.82 -10.81 25.01
N GLY A 36 -1.34 -9.63 25.40
CA GLY A 36 0.08 -9.41 25.70
C GLY A 36 0.94 -9.53 24.44
N TRP A 37 2.11 -10.14 24.55
CA TRP A 37 2.91 -10.48 23.37
C TRP A 37 2.71 -11.93 22.96
N ARG A 38 2.77 -12.21 21.65
CA ARG A 38 2.70 -13.55 21.06
C ARG A 38 3.65 -13.67 19.86
N ASP A 39 4.05 -14.90 19.53
CA ASP A 39 4.79 -15.16 18.29
C ASP A 39 3.91 -14.77 17.09
N ALA A 40 4.48 -14.03 16.14
CA ALA A 40 3.83 -13.62 14.90
C ALA A 40 3.42 -14.80 13.99
N ALA A 41 3.83 -16.03 14.27
CA ALA A 41 3.35 -17.24 13.62
C ALA A 41 2.00 -17.73 14.18
N GLU A 42 1.58 -17.26 15.36
CA GLU A 42 0.39 -17.76 16.06
C GLU A 42 -0.92 -17.13 15.56
N THR A 43 -2.03 -17.77 15.96
CA THR A 43 -3.37 -17.20 15.89
C THR A 43 -3.89 -16.99 17.30
N VAL A 44 -4.18 -15.74 17.64
CA VAL A 44 -4.78 -15.40 18.94
C VAL A 44 -6.27 -15.68 18.87
N THR A 45 -6.79 -16.42 19.84
CA THR A 45 -8.23 -16.69 19.97
C THR A 45 -8.78 -16.07 21.25
N ASN A 46 -9.94 -15.46 21.17
CA ASN A 46 -10.70 -14.96 22.31
C ASN A 46 -12.20 -15.20 22.13
N ARG A 47 -12.91 -15.38 23.24
CA ARG A 47 -14.37 -15.50 23.27
C ARG A 47 -14.96 -14.34 24.04
N PHE A 48 -15.62 -13.42 23.35
CA PHE A 48 -16.43 -12.40 24.01
C PHE A 48 -17.80 -12.96 24.37
N VAL A 49 -18.38 -12.48 25.47
CA VAL A 49 -19.77 -12.78 25.86
C VAL A 49 -20.63 -11.59 25.52
N LEU A 50 -21.65 -11.81 24.69
CA LEU A 50 -22.68 -10.82 24.36
C LEU A 50 -23.96 -11.20 25.09
N ARG A 51 -24.60 -10.22 25.74
CA ARG A 51 -25.79 -10.39 26.55
C ARG A 51 -26.90 -9.49 26.06
N ASN A 52 -28.13 -9.99 26.15
CA ASN A 52 -29.32 -9.16 26.03
C ASN A 52 -29.82 -8.82 27.43
N ARG A 53 -29.68 -7.55 27.83
CA ARG A 53 -30.19 -7.02 29.10
C ARG A 53 -31.59 -6.41 28.98
N GLY A 54 -32.13 -6.37 27.76
CA GLY A 54 -33.46 -5.87 27.48
C GLY A 54 -34.54 -6.91 27.68
N ASP A 55 -35.74 -6.52 27.32
CA ASP A 55 -36.99 -7.28 27.46
C ASP A 55 -37.63 -7.67 26.10
N ALA A 56 -36.89 -7.45 25.00
CA ALA A 56 -37.21 -7.96 23.66
C ALA A 56 -36.01 -8.70 23.03
N ASP A 57 -36.26 -9.52 22.00
CA ASP A 57 -35.20 -10.26 21.29
C ASP A 57 -34.17 -9.31 20.65
N LEU A 58 -32.89 -9.60 20.94
CA LEU A 58 -31.75 -8.87 20.38
C LEU A 58 -31.22 -9.61 19.16
N HIS A 59 -31.31 -8.96 18.01
CA HIS A 59 -30.83 -9.47 16.73
C HIS A 59 -29.47 -8.87 16.39
N LEU A 60 -28.45 -9.71 16.26
CA LEU A 60 -27.14 -9.34 15.73
C LEU A 60 -27.22 -9.30 14.21
N THR A 61 -27.39 -8.11 13.64
CA THR A 61 -27.64 -7.92 12.20
C THR A 61 -26.38 -8.12 11.38
N GLU A 62 -25.22 -7.72 11.90
CA GLU A 62 -23.94 -7.81 11.19
C GLU A 62 -22.77 -7.84 12.16
N ILE A 63 -21.70 -8.52 11.76
CA ILE A 63 -20.41 -8.50 12.47
C ILE A 63 -19.34 -8.09 11.47
N ARG A 64 -18.64 -7.01 11.77
CA ARG A 64 -17.59 -6.44 10.91
C ARG A 64 -16.24 -6.48 11.63
N THR A 65 -15.20 -6.91 10.94
CA THR A 65 -13.83 -6.89 11.44
C THR A 65 -13.01 -5.80 10.74
N SER A 66 -12.00 -5.25 11.42
CA SER A 66 -11.17 -4.16 10.88
C SER A 66 -10.24 -4.57 9.72
N CYS A 67 -9.95 -5.86 9.56
CA CYS A 67 -9.01 -6.41 8.56
C CYS A 67 -9.40 -7.85 8.21
N GLY A 68 -8.94 -8.34 7.06
CA GLY A 68 -9.02 -9.78 6.72
C GLY A 68 -8.16 -10.68 7.63
N CYS A 69 -7.34 -10.11 8.51
CA CYS A 69 -6.56 -10.83 9.51
C CYS A 69 -7.36 -11.29 10.73
N THR A 70 -8.62 -10.85 10.86
CA THR A 70 -9.51 -11.18 11.98
C THR A 70 -10.80 -11.81 11.48
N ARG A 71 -11.16 -12.96 12.04
CA ARG A 71 -12.44 -13.65 11.86
C ARG A 71 -13.22 -13.58 13.17
N ALA A 72 -14.52 -13.33 13.09
CA ALA A 72 -15.40 -13.25 14.25
C ALA A 72 -16.73 -13.98 13.99
N GLU A 73 -17.10 -14.90 14.88
CA GLU A 73 -18.24 -15.81 14.67
C GLU A 73 -19.13 -15.87 15.92
N PRO A 74 -20.41 -15.47 15.82
CA PRO A 74 -21.31 -15.54 16.96
C PRO A 74 -21.86 -16.97 17.11
N GLY A 75 -22.09 -17.40 18.34
CA GLY A 75 -22.78 -18.68 18.61
C GLY A 75 -24.24 -18.68 18.10
N THR A 76 -24.95 -17.56 18.28
CA THR A 76 -26.27 -17.30 17.69
C THR A 76 -26.39 -15.84 17.28
N ARG A 77 -27.25 -15.55 16.29
CA ARG A 77 -27.60 -14.18 15.88
C ARG A 77 -28.83 -13.61 16.58
N VAL A 78 -29.54 -14.42 17.37
CA VAL A 78 -30.70 -13.97 18.15
C VAL A 78 -30.47 -14.35 19.61
N ILE A 79 -30.54 -13.35 20.49
CA ILE A 79 -30.33 -13.51 21.93
C ILE A 79 -31.66 -13.14 22.63
N PRO A 80 -32.34 -14.10 23.28
CA PRO A 80 -33.59 -13.81 23.98
C PRO A 80 -33.35 -12.89 25.18
N PRO A 81 -34.40 -12.24 25.74
CA PRO A 81 -34.31 -11.44 26.96
C PRO A 81 -33.59 -12.18 28.10
N GLY A 82 -32.60 -11.53 28.71
CA GLY A 82 -31.75 -12.11 29.76
C GLY A 82 -30.75 -13.18 29.28
N GLY A 83 -30.77 -13.55 28.00
CA GLY A 83 -29.89 -14.54 27.40
C GLY A 83 -28.49 -14.02 27.08
N GLU A 84 -27.61 -14.95 26.71
CA GLU A 84 -26.25 -14.65 26.26
C GLU A 84 -25.80 -15.55 25.10
N THR A 85 -24.84 -15.07 24.32
CA THR A 85 -24.12 -15.84 23.30
C THR A 85 -22.62 -15.53 23.36
N SER A 86 -21.80 -16.48 22.92
CA SER A 86 -20.40 -16.23 22.62
C SER A 86 -20.21 -15.53 21.27
N LEU A 87 -19.12 -14.79 21.16
CA LEU A 87 -18.53 -14.33 19.90
C LEU A 87 -17.06 -14.77 19.88
N ASP A 88 -16.77 -15.79 19.08
CA ASP A 88 -15.42 -16.35 18.93
C ASP A 88 -14.64 -15.52 17.91
N VAL A 89 -13.53 -14.93 18.36
CA VAL A 89 -12.66 -14.05 17.57
C VAL A 89 -11.30 -14.70 17.40
N HIS A 90 -10.87 -14.84 16.15
CA HIS A 90 -9.57 -15.36 15.77
C HIS A 90 -8.78 -14.28 15.02
N LEU A 91 -7.62 -13.91 15.55
CA LEU A 91 -6.68 -12.97 14.95
C LEU A 91 -5.44 -13.74 14.49
N SER A 92 -5.22 -13.82 13.17
CA SER A 92 -3.96 -14.32 12.63
C SER A 92 -2.88 -13.25 12.77
N LEU A 93 -1.76 -13.57 13.43
CA LEU A 93 -0.62 -12.66 13.54
C LEU A 93 0.35 -12.77 12.36
N ARG A 94 0.09 -13.68 11.41
CA ARG A 94 0.95 -13.90 10.25
C ARG A 94 1.09 -12.62 9.44
N GLY A 95 2.34 -12.18 9.26
CA GLY A 95 2.66 -10.94 8.53
C GLY A 95 2.46 -9.67 9.34
N LEU A 96 2.08 -9.76 10.62
CA LEU A 96 2.00 -8.64 11.55
C LEU A 96 3.26 -8.59 12.43
N GLN A 97 3.69 -7.38 12.81
CA GLN A 97 4.80 -7.13 13.74
C GLN A 97 4.49 -5.90 14.59
N GLY A 98 5.01 -5.87 15.82
CA GLY A 98 4.81 -4.77 16.76
C GLY A 98 3.38 -4.72 17.32
N HIS A 99 3.00 -3.56 17.86
CA HIS A 99 1.70 -3.36 18.50
C HIS A 99 0.53 -3.51 17.50
N GLN A 100 -0.41 -4.37 17.86
CA GLN A 100 -1.64 -4.63 17.14
C GLN A 100 -2.83 -4.20 17.97
N ARG A 101 -3.78 -3.53 17.31
CA ARG A 101 -5.10 -3.21 17.87
C ARG A 101 -6.12 -3.35 16.76
N LYS A 102 -7.00 -4.35 16.87
CA LYS A 102 -8.02 -4.67 15.86
C LYS A 102 -9.40 -4.59 16.49
N SER A 103 -10.38 -4.12 15.72
CA SER A 103 -11.76 -4.00 16.19
C SER A 103 -12.67 -5.05 15.56
N VAL A 104 -13.68 -5.44 16.32
CA VAL A 104 -14.85 -6.20 15.88
C VAL A 104 -16.09 -5.38 16.24
N SER A 105 -16.81 -4.91 15.23
CA SER A 105 -18.06 -4.16 15.40
C SER A 105 -19.25 -5.12 15.29
N VAL A 106 -20.08 -5.14 16.32
CA VAL A 106 -21.31 -5.94 16.41
C VAL A 106 -22.49 -4.99 16.23
N LEU A 107 -23.16 -5.10 15.08
CA LEU A 107 -24.34 -4.31 14.77
C LEU A 107 -25.59 -5.06 15.21
N SER A 108 -26.56 -4.34 15.78
CA SER A 108 -27.79 -4.93 16.29
C SER A 108 -29.01 -4.02 16.17
N ASN A 109 -30.18 -4.54 16.54
CA ASN A 109 -31.42 -3.79 16.67
C ASN A 109 -31.59 -3.09 18.04
N ASP A 110 -30.54 -3.01 18.87
CA ASP A 110 -30.54 -2.17 20.08
C ASP A 110 -30.69 -0.68 19.68
N PRO A 111 -31.75 0.03 20.12
CA PRO A 111 -32.01 1.41 19.73
C PRO A 111 -31.03 2.42 20.35
N HIS A 112 -30.36 2.06 21.43
CA HIS A 112 -29.40 2.91 22.15
C HIS A 112 -27.95 2.58 21.80
N THR A 113 -27.64 1.30 21.57
CA THR A 113 -26.30 0.82 21.19
C THR A 113 -26.36 -0.02 19.91
N PRO A 114 -26.72 0.57 18.76
CA PRO A 114 -26.88 -0.17 17.51
C PRO A 114 -25.55 -0.72 16.98
N ASN A 115 -24.40 -0.23 17.47
CA ASN A 115 -23.07 -0.71 17.14
C ASN A 115 -22.20 -0.78 18.40
N LEU A 116 -21.93 -2.00 18.87
CA LEU A 116 -20.97 -2.25 19.95
C LEU A 116 -19.60 -2.60 19.34
N THR A 117 -18.55 -1.90 19.74
CA THR A 117 -17.17 -2.21 19.30
C THR A 117 -16.41 -2.96 20.37
N LEU A 118 -15.83 -4.09 19.98
CA LEU A 118 -14.92 -4.91 20.77
C LEU A 118 -13.50 -4.79 20.22
N TRP A 119 -12.50 -4.96 21.08
CA TRP A 119 -11.08 -4.78 20.76
C TRP A 119 -10.27 -6.00 21.11
N ILE A 120 -9.36 -6.38 20.22
CA ILE A 120 -8.28 -7.32 20.49
C ILE A 120 -6.95 -6.59 20.29
N GLU A 121 -6.11 -6.59 21.32
CA GLU A 121 -4.87 -5.81 21.33
C GLU A 121 -3.71 -6.52 22.02
N GLY A 122 -2.49 -6.22 21.56
CA GLY A 122 -1.27 -6.84 22.04
C GLY A 122 -0.11 -6.60 21.10
N GLU A 123 0.95 -7.39 21.19
CA GLU A 123 2.18 -7.23 20.41
C GLU A 123 2.51 -8.53 19.67
N ALA A 124 2.70 -8.44 18.35
CA ALA A 124 3.20 -9.55 17.55
C ALA A 124 4.72 -9.45 17.45
N ARG A 125 5.46 -10.47 17.89
CA ARG A 125 6.91 -10.52 17.79
C ARG A 125 7.34 -11.67 16.90
N ALA A 126 8.19 -11.40 15.91
CA ALA A 126 8.86 -12.49 15.20
C ALA A 126 9.92 -13.14 16.11
N ALA A 127 10.04 -14.47 16.03
CA ALA A 127 11.21 -15.19 16.53
C ALA A 127 12.51 -14.56 16.01
N VAL A 128 12.55 -14.35 14.69
CA VAL A 128 13.64 -13.67 14.00
C VAL A 128 13.11 -12.95 12.76
N GLY A 129 13.62 -11.76 12.49
CA GLY A 129 13.29 -10.94 11.32
C GLY A 129 14.48 -10.08 10.89
N LEU A 130 14.27 -9.25 9.86
CA LEU A 130 15.28 -8.34 9.31
C LEU A 130 14.87 -6.89 9.58
N GLU A 131 15.80 -6.09 10.06
CA GLU A 131 15.65 -4.65 10.24
C GLU A 131 16.79 -3.89 9.53
N PRO A 132 16.50 -3.03 8.54
CA PRO A 132 15.18 -2.81 7.94
C PRO A 132 14.67 -4.06 7.18
N PRO A 133 13.34 -4.20 6.98
CA PRO A 133 12.76 -5.35 6.28
C PRO A 133 13.01 -5.33 4.76
N ALA A 134 13.59 -4.25 4.24
CA ALA A 134 14.01 -4.09 2.86
C ALA A 134 15.05 -2.97 2.74
N CYS A 135 15.87 -2.99 1.68
CA CYS A 135 16.89 -1.98 1.43
C CYS A 135 16.58 -1.16 0.19
N SER A 136 16.48 0.16 0.37
CA SER A 136 16.35 1.15 -0.71
C SER A 136 17.61 1.98 -0.80
N PHE A 137 18.28 1.96 -1.96
CA PHE A 137 19.31 2.96 -2.27
C PHE A 137 18.74 4.18 -3.00
N GLY A 138 17.42 4.20 -3.25
CA GLY A 138 16.77 5.29 -3.96
C GLY A 138 17.35 5.53 -5.35
N ARG A 139 17.50 6.80 -5.72
CA ARG A 139 18.20 7.20 -6.95
C ARG A 139 19.70 7.24 -6.68
N VAL A 140 20.45 6.39 -7.36
CA VAL A 140 21.90 6.29 -7.23
C VAL A 140 22.55 7.21 -8.26
N ASN A 141 23.36 8.14 -7.76
CA ASN A 141 24.26 8.94 -8.58
C ASN A 141 25.62 8.25 -8.65
N PRO A 142 26.13 7.87 -9.83
CA PRO A 142 27.46 7.25 -9.94
C PRO A 142 28.61 8.13 -9.40
N HIS A 143 28.44 9.45 -9.37
CA HIS A 143 29.45 10.39 -8.88
C HIS A 143 29.42 10.59 -7.36
N GLU A 144 28.32 10.20 -6.72
CA GLU A 144 28.11 10.31 -5.29
C GLU A 144 27.38 9.04 -4.81
N PRO A 145 28.10 7.92 -4.69
CA PRO A 145 27.49 6.67 -4.29
C PRO A 145 26.94 6.78 -2.86
N PRO A 146 25.74 6.22 -2.59
CA PRO A 146 25.17 6.23 -1.25
C PRO A 146 26.01 5.37 -0.28
N ALA A 147 25.77 5.52 1.02
CA ALA A 147 26.39 4.65 2.01
C ALA A 147 25.84 3.21 1.96
N PRO A 148 26.62 2.19 2.36
CA PRO A 148 26.12 0.84 2.55
C PRO A 148 24.99 0.78 3.60
N ILE A 149 24.08 -0.17 3.45
CA ILE A 149 22.97 -0.37 4.40
C ILE A 149 23.29 -1.59 5.27
N THR A 150 23.33 -1.41 6.58
CA THR A 150 23.42 -2.54 7.53
C THR A 150 22.02 -3.05 7.85
N VAL A 151 21.81 -4.34 7.62
CA VAL A 151 20.59 -5.05 8.01
C VAL A 151 20.92 -5.97 9.18
N ARG A 152 20.10 -5.91 10.21
CA ARG A 152 20.29 -6.66 11.45
C ARG A 152 19.19 -7.68 11.61
N LEU A 153 19.53 -8.82 12.20
CA LEU A 153 18.54 -9.71 12.78
C LEU A 153 17.87 -8.99 13.95
N ASN A 154 16.55 -8.92 13.93
CA ASN A 154 15.71 -8.56 15.07
C ASN A 154 14.89 -9.78 15.51
N GLY A 155 14.03 -9.61 16.51
CA GLY A 155 13.20 -10.69 17.08
C GLY A 155 13.69 -11.16 18.44
N TYR A 156 12.89 -12.01 19.10
CA TYR A 156 13.15 -12.45 20.47
C TYR A 156 14.14 -13.63 20.57
N GLU A 157 14.39 -14.35 19.47
CA GLU A 157 15.40 -15.41 19.44
C GLU A 157 16.78 -14.82 19.11
N THR A 158 17.49 -14.40 20.15
CA THR A 158 18.78 -13.72 20.03
C THR A 158 19.95 -14.65 19.72
N ALA A 159 19.79 -15.96 19.96
CA ALA A 159 20.81 -16.98 19.67
C ALA A 159 20.89 -17.35 18.18
N ILE A 160 19.88 -17.02 17.37
CA ILE A 160 19.91 -17.26 15.92
C ILE A 160 20.94 -16.34 15.27
N THR A 161 21.76 -16.91 14.41
CA THR A 161 22.77 -16.21 13.61
C THR A 161 22.51 -16.39 12.12
N ILE A 162 23.10 -15.51 11.32
CA ILE A 162 23.16 -15.59 9.86
C ILE A 162 24.33 -16.51 9.51
N THR A 163 24.04 -17.59 8.77
CA THR A 163 25.06 -18.51 8.26
C THR A 163 25.50 -18.14 6.85
N GLU A 164 24.59 -17.58 6.06
CA GLU A 164 24.84 -17.18 4.68
C GLU A 164 23.90 -16.05 4.25
N ALA A 165 24.35 -15.19 3.35
CA ALA A 165 23.50 -14.24 2.64
C ALA A 165 23.89 -14.19 1.16
N ALA A 166 22.92 -14.34 0.26
CA ALA A 166 23.16 -14.36 -1.18
C ALA A 166 22.12 -13.52 -1.93
N SER A 167 22.59 -12.63 -2.81
CA SER A 167 21.74 -11.84 -3.70
C SER A 167 21.44 -12.60 -4.99
N ASP A 168 20.19 -12.56 -5.45
CA ASP A 168 19.80 -13.05 -6.78
C ASP A 168 20.09 -12.04 -7.92
N HIS A 169 20.62 -10.86 -7.57
CA HIS A 169 20.92 -9.79 -8.53
C HIS A 169 22.35 -9.25 -8.36
N PRO A 170 23.20 -9.29 -9.42
CA PRO A 170 24.64 -9.02 -9.32
C PRO A 170 24.99 -7.58 -8.90
N ALA A 171 24.11 -6.61 -9.18
CA ALA A 171 24.32 -5.24 -8.74
C ALA A 171 24.32 -5.07 -7.21
N PHE A 172 23.74 -5.99 -6.43
CA PHE A 172 23.62 -5.86 -4.98
C PHE A 172 24.54 -6.86 -4.28
N ALA A 173 25.78 -6.44 -4.00
CA ALA A 173 26.72 -7.25 -3.22
C ALA A 173 26.32 -7.24 -1.73
N VAL A 174 26.46 -8.40 -1.08
CA VAL A 174 26.13 -8.58 0.34
C VAL A 174 27.25 -9.29 1.08
N ALA A 175 27.44 -8.95 2.35
CA ALA A 175 28.41 -9.60 3.22
C ALA A 175 27.84 -9.78 4.63
N VAL A 176 27.88 -11.00 5.15
CA VAL A 176 27.56 -11.29 6.55
C VAL A 176 28.66 -10.70 7.43
N GLN A 177 28.29 -10.00 8.50
CA GLN A 177 29.25 -9.42 9.43
C GLN A 177 29.77 -10.47 10.42
N PRO A 178 30.98 -10.29 10.98
CA PRO A 178 31.56 -11.23 11.95
C PRO A 178 30.72 -11.43 13.22
N ASP A 179 29.80 -10.50 13.53
CA ASP A 179 28.87 -10.63 14.66
C ASP A 179 27.85 -11.76 14.47
N GLY A 180 27.71 -12.30 13.25
CA GLY A 180 26.72 -13.30 12.88
C GLY A 180 25.27 -12.82 13.02
N ARG A 181 25.04 -11.55 13.31
CA ARG A 181 23.73 -10.95 13.61
C ARG A 181 23.37 -9.85 12.64
N SER A 182 24.28 -9.46 11.76
CA SER A 182 24.02 -8.48 10.73
C SER A 182 24.70 -8.82 9.41
N LEU A 183 24.20 -8.19 8.35
CA LEU A 183 24.81 -8.21 7.03
C LEU A 183 24.83 -6.79 6.48
N THR A 184 25.79 -6.51 5.61
CA THR A 184 25.89 -5.24 4.88
C THR A 184 25.48 -5.46 3.45
N VAL A 185 24.54 -4.65 2.97
CA VAL A 185 24.24 -4.51 1.53
C VAL A 185 25.04 -3.34 1.00
N GLN A 186 25.87 -3.59 -0.01
CA GLN A 186 26.71 -2.57 -0.62
C GLN A 186 25.89 -1.68 -1.57
N PRO A 187 26.26 -0.40 -1.73
CA PRO A 187 25.73 0.47 -2.78
C PRO A 187 25.86 -0.22 -4.14
N PRO A 188 24.79 -0.27 -4.94
CA PRO A 188 24.80 -1.08 -6.13
C PRO A 188 25.53 -0.37 -7.27
N VAL A 189 26.27 -1.13 -8.06
CA VAL A 189 26.87 -0.65 -9.31
C VAL A 189 25.85 -0.83 -10.42
N LEU A 190 25.23 0.28 -10.84
CA LEU A 190 24.15 0.28 -11.82
C LEU A 190 24.72 0.55 -13.21
N ALA A 191 24.69 -0.43 -14.11
CA ALA A 191 25.30 -0.34 -15.45
C ALA A 191 24.45 0.46 -16.45
N ASP A 192 23.13 0.32 -16.37
CA ASP A 192 22.15 0.90 -17.28
C ASP A 192 21.18 1.81 -16.52
N PRO A 193 20.55 2.78 -17.20
CA PRO A 193 19.43 3.51 -16.64
C PRO A 193 18.22 2.61 -16.34
N GLY A 194 17.52 2.90 -15.24
CA GLY A 194 16.27 2.24 -14.88
C GLY A 194 16.23 1.71 -13.46
N ALA A 195 15.20 0.90 -13.20
CA ALA A 195 14.98 0.27 -11.91
C ALA A 195 15.77 -1.03 -11.78
N TYR A 196 16.50 -1.16 -10.68
CA TYR A 196 17.17 -2.38 -10.26
C TYR A 196 16.44 -2.96 -9.07
N ARG A 197 16.09 -4.24 -9.16
CA ARG A 197 15.37 -4.98 -8.12
C ARG A 197 16.02 -6.34 -7.96
N GLY A 198 16.22 -6.73 -6.71
CA GLY A 198 16.73 -8.06 -6.36
C GLY A 198 16.17 -8.51 -5.02
N ARG A 199 16.54 -9.72 -4.65
CA ARG A 199 16.26 -10.32 -3.35
C ARG A 199 17.55 -10.90 -2.79
N VAL A 200 17.80 -10.61 -1.53
CA VAL A 200 18.85 -11.25 -0.76
C VAL A 200 18.21 -12.33 0.10
N THR A 201 18.61 -13.57 -0.12
CA THR A 201 18.24 -14.71 0.70
C THR A 201 19.20 -14.78 1.87
N VAL A 202 18.67 -14.74 3.10
CA VAL A 202 19.43 -14.79 4.35
C VAL A 202 19.16 -16.11 5.05
N THR A 203 20.14 -17.01 5.01
CA THR A 203 20.08 -18.32 5.65
C THR A 203 20.45 -18.19 7.13
N LEU A 204 19.68 -18.87 7.98
CA LEU A 204 19.82 -18.81 9.43
C LEU A 204 20.49 -20.08 9.97
N SER A 205 21.00 -20.02 11.20
CA SER A 205 21.61 -21.16 11.89
C SER A 205 20.60 -22.24 12.33
N THR A 206 19.30 -21.97 12.26
CA THR A 206 18.23 -22.87 12.65
C THR A 206 17.47 -23.42 11.42
N PRO A 207 17.31 -24.74 11.27
CA PRO A 207 16.50 -25.32 10.19
C PRO A 207 14.99 -25.19 10.43
N GLN A 208 14.55 -24.89 11.66
CA GLN A 208 13.13 -24.71 11.99
C GLN A 208 12.52 -23.46 11.35
N ARG A 209 13.36 -22.50 10.94
CA ARG A 209 12.97 -21.30 10.22
C ARG A 209 13.58 -21.30 8.83
N GLY A 210 12.73 -21.18 7.80
CA GLY A 210 13.20 -20.99 6.44
C GLY A 210 14.00 -19.68 6.29
N PRO A 211 14.78 -19.54 5.19
CA PRO A 211 15.55 -18.33 4.95
C PRO A 211 14.67 -17.08 4.94
N LEU A 212 15.21 -15.98 5.45
CA LEU A 212 14.55 -14.67 5.36
C LEU A 212 14.85 -14.07 3.98
N VAL A 213 13.90 -13.33 3.42
CA VAL A 213 14.05 -12.67 2.13
C VAL A 213 14.07 -11.16 2.36
N LEU A 214 15.15 -10.51 1.94
CA LEU A 214 15.34 -9.08 1.97
C LEU A 214 15.22 -8.51 0.56
N PRO A 215 14.12 -7.80 0.23
CA PRO A 215 14.04 -7.07 -1.02
C PRO A 215 15.07 -5.93 -1.06
N VAL A 216 15.76 -5.79 -2.18
CA VAL A 216 16.73 -4.73 -2.43
C VAL A 216 16.37 -3.97 -3.71
N TYR A 217 16.46 -2.64 -3.67
CA TYR A 217 16.05 -1.80 -4.79
C TYR A 217 16.86 -0.52 -4.92
N ALA A 218 17.09 -0.14 -6.18
CA ALA A 218 17.78 1.08 -6.57
C ALA A 218 17.28 1.55 -7.94
N TRP A 219 17.58 2.80 -8.26
CA TRP A 219 17.23 3.41 -9.53
C TRP A 219 18.42 4.21 -10.07
N ARG A 220 18.76 4.02 -11.35
CA ARG A 220 19.72 4.88 -12.06
C ARG A 220 18.96 5.76 -13.04
N ASP A 221 19.16 7.07 -12.97
CA ASP A 221 18.67 7.96 -14.03
C ASP A 221 19.52 7.81 -15.29
N ASP A 222 18.91 7.98 -16.46
CA ASP A 222 19.66 8.12 -17.72
C ASP A 222 20.40 9.47 -17.70
N LEU A 223 21.37 9.64 -18.60
CA LEU A 223 22.09 10.90 -18.75
C LEU A 223 21.13 12.07 -18.99
N LEU A 224 20.03 11.79 -19.70
CA LEU A 224 18.94 12.72 -19.98
C LEU A 224 17.58 12.17 -19.52
N ARG A 225 16.71 13.05 -19.02
CA ARG A 225 15.31 12.74 -18.71
C ARG A 225 14.43 13.23 -19.84
N ILE A 226 13.76 12.32 -20.54
CA ILE A 226 12.92 12.61 -21.70
C ILE A 226 11.46 12.29 -21.37
N HIS A 227 10.57 13.27 -21.50
CA HIS A 227 9.15 13.11 -21.21
C HIS A 227 8.26 13.69 -22.32
N PRO A 228 7.27 12.94 -22.84
CA PRO A 228 7.01 11.52 -22.54
C PRO A 228 8.10 10.61 -23.14
N ALA A 229 8.29 9.42 -22.56
CA ALA A 229 9.25 8.43 -23.05
C ALA A 229 8.76 7.66 -24.30
N THR A 230 7.53 7.91 -24.73
CA THR A 230 6.93 7.36 -25.95
C THR A 230 5.88 8.35 -26.45
N LEU A 231 5.82 8.56 -27.75
CA LEU A 231 4.80 9.37 -28.40
C LEU A 231 3.68 8.47 -28.91
N VAL A 232 2.48 8.63 -28.34
CA VAL A 232 1.30 7.88 -28.78
C VAL A 232 0.42 8.79 -29.63
N TYR A 233 0.04 8.30 -30.82
CA TYR A 233 -0.86 8.96 -31.74
C TYR A 233 -2.16 8.17 -31.88
N GLY A 234 -3.29 8.84 -31.70
CA GLY A 234 -4.61 8.26 -31.85
C GLY A 234 -5.01 8.12 -33.32
N ALA A 235 -6.15 7.47 -33.56
CA ALA A 235 -6.81 7.55 -34.86
C ALA A 235 -7.51 8.91 -34.97
N ASP A 236 -6.84 9.92 -35.52
CA ASP A 236 -7.47 11.21 -35.74
C ASP A 236 -8.57 11.07 -36.81
N HIS A 237 -9.81 11.39 -36.42
CA HIS A 237 -11.06 11.21 -37.17
C HIS A 237 -11.09 11.96 -38.52
N GLY A 238 -10.37 11.46 -39.53
CA GLY A 238 -10.38 11.99 -40.89
C GLY A 238 -9.26 12.98 -41.22
N SER A 239 -8.29 13.20 -40.33
CA SER A 239 -7.10 14.01 -40.64
C SER A 239 -5.97 13.15 -41.22
N ALA A 240 -5.34 13.62 -42.29
CA ALA A 240 -4.13 13.01 -42.86
C ALA A 240 -2.90 13.19 -41.95
N THR A 241 -2.97 14.12 -41.00
CA THR A 241 -1.86 14.50 -40.14
C THR A 241 -2.29 14.55 -38.68
N ALA A 242 -1.46 14.00 -37.80
CA ALA A 242 -1.75 13.90 -36.38
C ALA A 242 -1.45 15.20 -35.63
N LEU A 243 -2.12 15.39 -34.49
CA LEU A 243 -1.88 16.55 -33.62
C LEU A 243 -0.41 16.66 -33.17
N PRO A 244 0.15 17.88 -33.09
CA PRO A 244 1.51 18.09 -32.61
C PRO A 244 1.73 17.57 -31.18
N ARG A 245 2.93 17.04 -30.93
CA ARG A 245 3.35 16.56 -29.61
C ARG A 245 4.57 17.35 -29.12
N LEU A 246 4.64 17.53 -27.81
CA LEU A 246 5.77 18.16 -27.13
C LEU A 246 6.54 17.09 -26.35
N VAL A 247 7.84 16.99 -26.61
CA VAL A 247 8.79 16.22 -25.82
C VAL A 247 9.69 17.20 -25.09
N ILE A 248 9.84 17.00 -23.79
CA ILE A 248 10.71 17.81 -22.94
C ILE A 248 11.92 16.96 -22.56
N VAL A 249 13.12 17.47 -22.86
CA VAL A 249 14.39 16.89 -22.49
C VAL A 249 15.01 17.73 -21.37
N ARG A 250 15.41 17.08 -20.29
CA ARG A 250 16.12 17.70 -19.16
C ARG A 250 17.38 16.92 -18.84
N SER A 251 18.31 17.55 -18.13
CA SER A 251 19.46 16.86 -17.57
C SER A 251 19.00 15.78 -16.59
N GLY A 252 19.58 14.59 -16.74
CA GLY A 252 19.49 13.48 -15.79
C GLY A 252 20.77 13.40 -14.97
N THR A 253 21.61 12.39 -15.21
CA THR A 253 22.94 12.30 -14.58
C THR A 253 24.02 13.11 -15.30
N ALA A 254 23.81 13.50 -16.56
CA ALA A 254 24.77 14.35 -17.26
C ALA A 254 24.76 15.78 -16.69
N PRO A 255 25.91 16.33 -16.27
CA PRO A 255 25.96 17.65 -15.64
C PRO A 255 25.57 18.78 -16.60
N ARG A 256 25.84 18.61 -17.91
CA ARG A 256 25.47 19.50 -19.01
C ARG A 256 25.25 18.69 -20.27
N PHE A 257 24.40 19.18 -21.17
CA PHE A 257 24.20 18.61 -22.49
C PHE A 257 23.70 19.69 -23.46
N ARG A 258 23.87 19.45 -24.75
CA ARG A 258 23.24 20.21 -25.85
C ARG A 258 22.61 19.24 -26.82
N VAL A 259 21.35 19.50 -27.19
CA VAL A 259 20.72 18.84 -28.33
C VAL A 259 21.31 19.45 -29.60
N THR A 260 21.88 18.61 -30.46
CA THR A 260 22.53 18.99 -31.71
C THR A 260 21.63 18.74 -32.93
N GLY A 261 20.65 17.84 -32.79
CA GLY A 261 19.70 17.51 -33.86
C GLY A 261 18.48 16.78 -33.34
N VAL A 262 17.38 16.88 -34.10
CA VAL A 262 16.18 16.05 -33.90
C VAL A 262 15.65 15.62 -35.26
N ARG A 263 15.15 14.39 -35.35
CA ARG A 263 14.63 13.84 -36.61
C ARG A 263 13.68 12.68 -36.35
N LEU A 264 12.76 12.43 -37.27
CA LEU A 264 11.90 11.25 -37.25
C LEU A 264 12.53 10.13 -38.09
N GLU A 265 12.50 8.91 -37.56
CA GLU A 265 12.77 7.68 -38.30
C GLU A 265 11.48 6.84 -38.36
N GLY A 266 11.24 6.16 -39.48
CA GLY A 266 10.09 5.24 -39.62
C GLY A 266 8.72 5.90 -39.66
N ALA A 267 8.65 7.24 -39.67
CA ALA A 267 7.42 8.03 -39.83
C ALA A 267 7.73 9.30 -40.62
N ARG A 268 6.74 9.80 -41.37
CA ARG A 268 6.82 11.10 -42.06
C ARG A 268 6.28 12.21 -41.16
N GLY A 269 7.00 13.32 -41.11
CA GLY A 269 6.67 14.51 -40.34
C GLY A 269 7.92 15.31 -39.99
N ASP A 270 7.75 16.35 -39.18
CA ASP A 270 8.81 17.28 -38.81
C ASP A 270 9.03 17.28 -37.30
N ALA A 271 10.28 17.52 -36.89
CA ALA A 271 10.65 17.77 -35.52
C ALA A 271 11.55 19.01 -35.45
N THR A 272 11.27 19.90 -34.50
CA THR A 272 12.11 21.07 -34.20
C THR A 272 12.36 21.16 -32.71
N PHE A 273 13.44 21.80 -32.29
CA PHE A 273 13.77 21.94 -30.88
C PHE A 273 14.15 23.37 -30.51
N GLN A 274 13.91 23.73 -29.25
CA GLN A 274 14.31 24.99 -28.67
C GLN A 274 14.82 24.76 -27.25
N THR A 275 16.04 25.22 -26.97
CA THR A 275 16.59 25.27 -25.60
C THR A 275 15.98 26.45 -24.85
N ARG A 276 15.49 26.20 -23.65
CA ARG A 276 14.88 27.19 -22.76
C ARG A 276 15.93 27.78 -21.80
N PRO A 277 15.67 28.97 -21.22
CA PRO A 277 16.58 29.58 -20.24
C PRO A 277 16.85 28.71 -19.00
N ASP A 278 15.92 27.82 -18.64
CA ASP A 278 16.07 26.87 -17.53
C ASP A 278 16.92 25.64 -17.90
N GLY A 279 17.49 25.60 -19.11
CA GLY A 279 18.32 24.50 -19.61
C GLY A 279 17.54 23.30 -20.15
N SER A 280 16.19 23.30 -20.08
CA SER A 280 15.39 22.26 -20.71
C SER A 280 15.32 22.46 -22.23
N VAL A 281 15.19 21.36 -22.99
CA VAL A 281 14.99 21.41 -24.43
C VAL A 281 13.58 20.95 -24.75
N HIS A 282 12.81 21.84 -25.41
CA HIS A 282 11.46 21.57 -25.85
C HIS A 282 11.50 21.16 -27.31
N ILE A 283 11.14 19.91 -27.60
CA ILE A 283 11.08 19.35 -28.95
C ILE A 283 9.63 19.26 -29.38
N ARG A 284 9.28 19.98 -30.44
CA ARG A 284 7.95 19.97 -31.04
C ARG A 284 7.98 19.01 -32.24
N VAL A 285 7.18 17.95 -32.15
CA VAL A 285 6.94 17.01 -33.24
C VAL A 285 5.60 17.35 -33.87
N GLN A 286 5.56 17.55 -35.18
CA GLN A 286 4.36 18.01 -35.90
C GLN A 286 4.36 17.48 -37.33
N GLY A 287 3.26 17.66 -38.06
CA GLY A 287 3.22 17.19 -39.45
C GLY A 287 3.25 15.66 -39.57
N VAL A 288 3.03 14.92 -38.48
CA VAL A 288 3.16 13.45 -38.48
C VAL A 288 2.02 12.82 -39.26
N GLU A 289 2.31 12.14 -40.36
CA GLU A 289 1.27 11.48 -41.18
C GLU A 289 0.58 10.35 -40.42
N THR A 290 -0.73 10.18 -40.62
CA THR A 290 -1.54 9.14 -39.94
C THR A 290 -1.43 7.75 -40.56
N ALA A 291 -0.64 7.62 -41.64
CA ALA A 291 -0.24 6.36 -42.26
C ALA A 291 0.47 5.44 -41.23
N PRO A 292 0.47 4.11 -41.43
CA PRO A 292 1.09 3.20 -40.47
C PRO A 292 2.58 3.51 -40.32
N PHE A 293 3.00 3.69 -39.07
CA PHE A 293 4.41 3.83 -38.72
C PHE A 293 5.16 2.52 -38.99
N ALA A 294 6.44 2.63 -39.34
CA ALA A 294 7.33 1.48 -39.32
C ALA A 294 7.40 0.89 -37.89
N PRO A 295 7.66 -0.43 -37.72
CA PRO A 295 7.68 -1.07 -36.40
C PRO A 295 8.64 -0.43 -35.39
N ASP A 296 9.71 0.20 -35.87
CA ASP A 296 10.78 0.83 -35.10
C ASP A 296 10.75 2.37 -35.14
N ALA A 297 9.64 2.95 -35.61
CA ALA A 297 9.48 4.39 -35.76
C ALA A 297 9.74 5.14 -34.45
N ALA A 298 10.53 6.21 -34.53
CA ALA A 298 10.99 6.94 -33.35
C ALA A 298 11.34 8.39 -33.70
N LEU A 299 11.20 9.26 -32.70
CA LEU A 299 11.90 10.53 -32.66
C LEU A 299 13.31 10.26 -32.16
N ILE A 300 14.30 10.66 -32.94
CA ILE A 300 15.71 10.60 -32.59
C ILE A 300 16.15 11.98 -32.11
N ILE A 301 16.86 12.01 -30.99
CA ILE A 301 17.37 13.21 -30.35
C ILE A 301 18.88 13.05 -30.24
N ASP A 302 19.61 13.78 -31.09
CA ASP A 302 21.07 13.76 -31.13
C ASP A 302 21.64 14.81 -30.16
N THR A 303 22.72 14.48 -29.46
CA THR A 303 23.35 15.36 -28.46
C THR A 303 24.87 15.35 -28.55
N ASP A 304 25.50 16.25 -27.81
CA ASP A 304 26.96 16.35 -27.65
C ASP A 304 27.53 15.44 -26.55
N LEU A 305 26.72 14.55 -25.97
CA LEU A 305 27.18 13.66 -24.89
C LEU A 305 28.06 12.52 -25.45
N PRO A 306 29.32 12.37 -24.99
CA PRO A 306 30.25 11.38 -25.54
C PRO A 306 29.87 9.94 -25.17
N GLU A 307 29.24 9.74 -24.02
CA GLU A 307 28.82 8.43 -23.51
C GLU A 307 27.63 7.85 -24.29
N LYS A 308 26.81 8.73 -24.86
CA LYS A 308 25.63 8.38 -25.66
C LYS A 308 25.24 9.60 -26.49
N SER A 309 25.39 9.50 -27.81
CA SER A 309 25.13 10.64 -28.70
C SER A 309 23.69 10.74 -29.18
N ALA A 310 22.84 9.74 -28.94
CA ALA A 310 21.46 9.73 -29.42
C ALA A 310 20.46 9.03 -28.48
N TRP A 311 19.24 9.57 -28.41
CA TRP A 311 18.09 8.98 -27.72
C TRP A 311 16.97 8.69 -28.69
N ARG A 312 16.27 7.58 -28.46
CA ARG A 312 15.09 7.17 -29.23
C ARG A 312 13.85 7.33 -28.36
N VAL A 313 12.87 8.08 -28.84
CA VAL A 313 11.51 8.17 -28.26
C VAL A 313 10.57 7.45 -29.23
N PRO A 314 10.12 6.23 -28.92
CA PRO A 314 9.30 5.45 -29.84
C PRO A 314 7.99 6.16 -30.19
N LEU A 315 7.56 6.02 -31.44
CA LEU A 315 6.25 6.42 -31.92
C LEU A 315 5.35 5.19 -31.91
N LYS A 316 4.19 5.30 -31.27
CA LYS A 316 3.18 4.23 -31.23
C LYS A 316 1.84 4.76 -31.69
N ARG A 317 1.05 3.87 -32.28
CA ARG A 317 -0.38 4.11 -32.46
C ARG A 317 -1.14 3.58 -31.27
N GLU A 318 -2.19 4.30 -30.88
CA GLU A 318 -3.16 3.80 -29.92
C GLU A 318 -3.82 2.53 -30.49
N SER A 319 -3.71 1.41 -29.78
CA SER A 319 -4.36 0.17 -30.19
C SER A 319 -5.86 0.29 -29.93
N ALA A 320 -6.69 -0.23 -30.84
CA ALA A 320 -8.15 -0.18 -30.75
C ALA A 320 -8.76 -1.04 -29.61
N ARG A 321 -7.97 -1.42 -28.59
CA ARG A 321 -8.42 -2.24 -27.45
C ARG A 321 -8.10 -1.57 -26.12
N SER A 322 -9.02 -0.71 -25.68
CA SER A 322 -9.47 -0.59 -24.28
C SER A 322 -10.47 0.58 -24.12
N ARG A 323 -11.49 0.66 -24.98
CA ARG A 323 -12.79 1.18 -24.54
C ARG A 323 -13.67 -0.03 -24.27
N GLN A 324 -13.48 -0.67 -23.12
CA GLN A 324 -14.59 -1.36 -22.48
C GLN A 324 -15.23 -0.35 -21.52
N PRO A 325 -16.56 -0.24 -21.52
CA PRO A 325 -17.29 0.71 -20.68
C PRO A 325 -17.05 0.48 -19.18
#